data_AF-A0A432TLX7-F1
#
_entry.id   AF-A0A432TLX7-F1
#
_cell.length_a   1.000
_cell.length_b   1.000
_cell.length_c   1.000
_cell.angle_alpha   90.00
_cell.angle_beta   90.00
_cell.angle_gamma   90.00
#
_symmetry.space_group_name_H-M   'P 1'
#
loop_
_entity.id
_entity.type
_entity.pdbx_description
1 polymer ?
#
loop_
_entity_poly.entity_id
_entity_poly.type
_entity_poly.pdbx_seq_one_letter_code
_entity_poly.pdbx_strand_id
1 'polypeptide(L)' 'MKKLAILFGFLLSINVFANIPVLGANATEVQKQVIRDGAQDFCDGKEDDEKEECVMDFFANHNLEEEPSCD' A
#
# COMPACT_ATOMS: atom_id res chain seq x y z
N MET A 1 -9.48 29.15 20.62
CA MET A 1 -8.64 28.77 19.46
C MET A 1 -7.56 27.79 19.93
N LYS A 2 -7.84 26.48 19.92
CA LYS A 2 -6.85 25.44 20.29
C LYS A 2 -7.23 24.03 19.81
N LYS A 3 -8.30 23.89 19.00
CA LYS A 3 -8.87 22.60 18.58
C LYS A 3 -8.71 22.28 17.08
N LEU A 4 -8.11 23.18 16.30
CA LEU A 4 -7.93 22.99 14.85
C LEU A 4 -6.59 22.35 14.47
N ALA A 5 -5.67 22.17 15.42
CA ALA A 5 -4.34 21.65 15.14
C ALA A 5 -4.27 20.11 15.02
N ILE A 6 -5.31 19.39 15.46
CA ILE A 6 -5.28 17.92 15.54
C ILE A 6 -5.75 17.26 14.22
N LEU A 7 -6.52 17.98 13.38
CA LEU A 7 -7.01 17.45 12.10
C LEU A 7 -5.96 17.42 10.98
N PHE A 8 -4.81 18.09 11.15
CA PHE A 8 -3.74 18.10 10.16
C PHE A 8 -2.70 16.98 10.34
N GLY A 9 -2.67 16.32 11.49
CA GLY A 9 -1.73 15.21 11.75
C GLY A 9 -2.14 13.89 11.11
N PHE A 10 -3.43 13.71 10.81
CA PHE A 10 -3.96 12.46 10.24
C PHE A 10 -3.91 12.42 8.70
N LEU A 11 -3.72 13.58 8.04
CA LEU A 11 -3.72 13.69 6.58
C LEU A 11 -2.33 13.51 5.93
N LEU A 12 -1.26 13.40 6.73
CA LEU A 12 0.11 13.25 6.22
C LEU A 12 0.63 11.81 6.23
N SER A 13 -0.12 10.86 6.80
CA SER A 13 0.25 9.44 6.83
C SER A 13 0.11 8.73 5.48
N ILE A 14 -0.49 9.38 4.47
CA ILE A 14 -0.86 8.75 3.19
C ILE A 14 0.18 8.90 2.06
N ASN A 15 1.38 9.43 2.30
CA ASN A 15 2.31 9.79 1.19
C ASN A 15 3.73 9.23 1.29
N VAL A 16 3.95 8.05 1.89
CA VAL A 16 5.30 7.44 1.85
C VAL A 16 5.58 6.70 0.53
N PHE A 17 4.57 6.47 -0.32
CA PHE A 17 4.69 5.69 -1.58
C PHE A 17 4.34 6.49 -2.83
N ALA A 18 4.46 7.81 -2.78
CA ALA A 18 4.16 8.70 -3.90
C ALA A 18 4.95 8.42 -5.21
N ASN A 19 5.85 7.43 -5.25
CA ASN A 19 6.67 7.08 -6.41
C ASN A 19 6.42 5.69 -6.99
N ILE A 20 5.64 4.80 -6.35
CA ILE A 20 5.35 3.50 -6.96
C ILE A 20 4.17 3.67 -7.93
N PRO A 21 4.37 3.44 -9.25
CA PRO A 21 3.33 3.71 -10.22
C PRO A 21 2.23 2.66 -10.16
N VAL A 22 0.99 3.10 -10.37
CA VAL A 22 -0.16 2.21 -10.57
C VAL A 22 0.06 1.37 -11.84
N LEU A 23 -0.26 0.08 -11.77
CA LEU A 23 -0.13 -0.83 -12.90
C LEU A 23 -1.14 -0.50 -14.01
N GLY A 24 -0.66 -0.56 -15.25
CA GLY A 24 -1.51 -0.53 -16.44
C GLY A 24 -2.03 -1.92 -16.80
N ALA A 25 -3.01 -1.98 -17.70
CA ALA A 25 -3.70 -3.22 -18.09
C ALA A 25 -2.79 -4.35 -18.63
N ASN A 26 -1.58 -4.03 -19.09
CA ASN A 26 -0.58 -5.00 -19.59
C ASN A 26 0.71 -4.94 -18.77
N ALA A 27 0.60 -4.75 -17.45
CA ALA A 27 1.75 -4.74 -16.57
C ALA A 27 2.55 -6.04 -16.66
N THR A 28 3.85 -5.90 -16.88
CA THR A 28 4.79 -7.02 -16.89
C THR A 28 4.94 -7.61 -15.49
N GLU A 29 5.34 -8.88 -15.40
CA GLU A 29 5.62 -9.52 -14.10
C GLU A 29 6.68 -8.77 -13.29
N VAL A 30 7.66 -8.14 -13.95
CA VAL A 30 8.65 -7.28 -13.28
C VAL A 30 7.99 -6.08 -12.62
N GLN A 31 7.01 -5.46 -13.26
CA GLN A 31 6.28 -4.33 -12.68
C GLN A 31 5.39 -4.79 -11.51
N LYS A 32 4.74 -5.95 -11.61
CA LYS A 32 3.99 -6.53 -10.49
C LYS A 32 4.90 -6.83 -9.31
N GLN A 33 6.10 -7.35 -9.57
CA GLN A 33 7.08 -7.62 -8.51
C GLN A 33 7.48 -6.34 -7.76
N VAL A 34 7.65 -5.21 -8.46
CA VAL A 34 7.91 -3.91 -7.81
C VAL A 34 6.78 -3.51 -6.85
N ILE A 35 5.52 -3.83 -7.17
CA ILE A 35 4.38 -3.59 -6.26
C ILE A 35 4.42 -4.55 -5.07
N ARG A 36 4.73 -5.83 -5.27
CA ARG A 36 4.88 -6.82 -4.18
C ARG A 36 5.97 -6.41 -3.20
N ASP A 37 7.15 -6.09 -3.73
CA ASP A 37 8.30 -5.64 -2.94
C ASP A 37 7.96 -4.32 -2.21
N GLY A 38 7.27 -3.40 -2.89
CA GLY A 38 6.78 -2.15 -2.29
C GLY A 38 5.77 -2.36 -1.16
N ALA A 39 4.85 -3.32 -1.30
CA ALA A 39 3.89 -3.67 -0.26
C ALA A 39 4.58 -4.31 0.94
N GLN A 40 5.54 -5.21 0.69
CA GLN A 40 6.34 -5.84 1.73
C GLN A 40 7.07 -4.78 2.53
N ASP A 41 7.80 -3.87 1.89
CA ASP A 41 8.54 -2.79 2.55
C ASP A 41 7.61 -1.81 3.29
N PHE A 42 6.41 -1.54 2.75
CA PHE A 42 5.44 -0.64 3.38
C PHE A 42 4.84 -1.23 4.65
N CYS A 43 4.48 -2.51 4.60
CA CYS A 43 3.68 -3.17 5.61
C CYS A 43 4.53 -3.95 6.61
N ASP A 44 5.86 -4.01 6.46
CA ASP A 44 6.72 -4.84 7.32
C ASP A 44 6.70 -4.44 8.80
N GLY A 45 6.43 -3.17 9.10
CA GLY A 45 6.35 -2.65 10.48
C GLY A 45 4.98 -2.73 11.13
N LYS A 46 4.00 -3.37 10.48
CA LYS A 46 2.64 -3.54 10.99
C LYS A 46 2.52 -4.84 11.80
N GLU A 47 1.60 -4.86 12.76
CA GLU A 47 1.20 -6.11 13.45
C GLU A 47 0.62 -7.11 12.42
N ASP A 48 0.68 -8.40 12.70
CA ASP A 48 0.33 -9.45 11.71
C ASP A 48 -1.10 -9.32 11.16
N ASP A 49 -2.06 -8.89 12.00
CA ASP A 49 -3.45 -8.64 11.61
C ASP A 49 -3.61 -7.37 10.76
N GLU A 50 -2.86 -6.31 11.06
CA GLU A 50 -2.82 -5.09 10.27
C GLU A 50 -1.99 -5.23 8.98
N LYS A 51 -1.05 -6.19 8.94
CA LYS A 51 -0.14 -6.40 7.82
C LYS A 51 -0.88 -6.95 6.61
N GLU A 52 -1.80 -7.90 6.82
CA GLU A 52 -2.64 -8.46 5.75
C GLU A 52 -3.53 -7.37 5.12
N GLU A 53 -4.24 -6.60 5.94
CA GLU A 53 -5.06 -5.47 5.48
C GLU A 53 -4.22 -4.43 4.72
N CYS A 54 -3.05 -4.09 5.26
CA CYS A 54 -2.11 -3.15 4.63
C CYS A 54 -1.66 -3.61 3.24
N VAL A 55 -1.31 -4.89 3.08
CA VAL A 55 -0.85 -5.44 1.79
C VAL A 55 -2.00 -5.44 0.77
N MET A 56 -3.20 -5.83 1.18
CA MET A 56 -4.38 -5.84 0.33
C MET A 56 -4.75 -4.44 -0.16
N ASP A 57 -4.74 -3.46 0.74
CA ASP A 57 -4.96 -2.05 0.41
C ASP A 57 -3.86 -1.52 -0.52
N PHE A 58 -2.60 -1.91 -0.29
CA PHE A 58 -1.49 -1.50 -1.14
C PHE A 58 -1.66 -2.02 -2.58
N PHE A 59 -2.02 -3.29 -2.73
CA PHE A 59 -2.26 -3.92 -4.03
C PHE A 59 -3.42 -3.27 -4.76
N ALA A 60 -4.54 -3.03 -4.08
CA ALA A 60 -5.70 -2.34 -4.62
C ALA A 60 -5.35 -0.93 -5.12
N ASN A 61 -4.56 -0.17 -4.36
CA ASN A 61 -4.12 1.17 -4.75
C ASN A 61 -3.16 1.17 -5.97
N HIS A 62 -2.56 0.03 -6.31
CA HIS A 62 -1.63 -0.11 -7.44
C HIS A 62 -2.19 -0.95 -8.59
N ASN A 63 -3.50 -1.26 -8.60
CA ASN A 63 -4.15 -2.12 -9.60
C ASN A 63 -3.49 -3.51 -9.72
N LEU A 64 -2.95 -4.04 -8.62
CA LEU A 64 -2.49 -5.41 -8.56
C LEU A 64 -3.63 -6.28 -8.04
N GLU A 65 -4.29 -7.01 -8.93
CA GLU A 65 -5.28 -8.03 -8.55
C GLU A 65 -4.56 -9.37 -8.37
N GLU A 66 -4.30 -9.73 -7.12
CA GLU A 66 -3.80 -11.06 -6.75
C GLU A 66 -4.85 -11.78 -5.91
N GLU A 67 -5.21 -12.98 -6.34
CA GLU A 67 -6.01 -13.87 -5.49
C GLU A 67 -5.13 -14.32 -4.33
N PRO A 68 -5.62 -14.26 -3.07
CA PRO A 68 -4.89 -14.84 -1.95
C PRO A 68 -4.59 -16.30 -2.28
N SER A 69 -3.32 -16.68 -2.25
CA SER A 69 -2.92 -18.06 -2.52
C SER A 69 -3.57 -18.95 -1.46
N CYS A 70 -4.60 -19.69 -1.85
CA CYS A 70 -5.20 -20.76 -1.04
C CYS A 70 -4.25 -21.97 -1.03
N ASP A 71 -3.14 -21.89 -0.28
CA ASP A 71 -2.33 -23.05 0.11
C ASP A 71 -2.78 -23.58 1.48
#